data_AF-A0A9D5TQQ9-F1
#
_entry.id   AF-A0A9D5TQQ9-F1
#
_cell.length_a   1.000
_cell.length_b   1.000
_cell.length_c   1.000
_cell.angle_alpha   90.00
_cell.angle_beta   90.00
_cell.angle_gamma   90.00
#
_symmetry.space_group_name_H-M   'P 1'
#
loop_
_entity.id
_entity.type
_entity.pdbx_description
1 polymer ?
#
loop_
_entity_poly.entity_id
_entity_poly.type
_entity_poly.pdbx_seq_one_letter_code
_entity_poly.pdbx_strand_id
1 'polypeptide(L)'
;MYELIEIAATDATRFLRLKNIESGIIEECFDDSAVVSDKNFNFMKINQRYQCKIKLFGKAVREKTENSAICKVINREIMIGKKPMVEVQIDNDHYYIAKKTIKDFFNDESFYFCCTRKDLIQVDDVVHADLF
;
A
#
# COMPACT_ATOMS: atom_id res chain seq x y z
N MET A 1 -8.01 -2.75 -9.11
CA MET A 1 -7.18 -3.87 -9.65
C MET A 1 -5.93 -3.31 -10.30
N TYR A 2 -4.81 -4.02 -10.24
CA TYR A 2 -3.52 -3.58 -10.76
C TYR A 2 -2.93 -4.56 -11.76
N GLU A 3 -2.30 -4.05 -12.81
CA GLU A 3 -1.46 -4.82 -13.73
C GLU A 3 0.00 -4.73 -13.29
N LEU A 4 0.70 -5.86 -13.17
CA LEU A 4 2.13 -5.89 -12.90
C LEU A 4 2.90 -5.58 -14.19
N ILE A 5 3.60 -4.45 -14.25
CA ILE A 5 4.30 -4.02 -15.46
C ILE A 5 5.80 -4.32 -15.41
N GLU A 6 6.41 -4.36 -14.22
CA GLU A 6 7.86 -4.53 -14.06
C GLU A 6 8.20 -5.15 -12.70
N ILE A 7 9.26 -5.96 -12.68
CA ILE A 7 9.87 -6.48 -11.45
C ILE A 7 11.34 -6.06 -11.46
N ALA A 8 11.72 -5.17 -10.54
CA ALA A 8 13.10 -4.83 -10.25
C ALA A 8 13.55 -5.62 -9.01
N ALA A 9 14.22 -6.75 -9.25
CA ALA A 9 14.68 -7.63 -8.18
C ALA A 9 15.99 -7.13 -7.54
N THR A 10 16.09 -7.26 -6.23
CA THR A 10 17.34 -7.26 -5.46
C THR A 10 17.53 -8.66 -4.84
N ASP A 11 18.65 -8.94 -4.20
CA ASP A 11 19.00 -10.31 -3.74
C ASP A 11 17.90 -10.99 -2.90
N ALA A 12 17.24 -10.26 -1.99
CA ALA A 12 16.21 -10.80 -1.09
C ALA A 12 14.85 -10.08 -1.17
N THR A 13 14.82 -8.86 -1.71
CA THR A 13 13.61 -8.02 -1.79
C THR A 13 13.41 -7.56 -3.23
N ARG A 14 12.24 -7.05 -3.58
CA ARG A 14 12.02 -6.52 -4.93
C ARG A 14 11.12 -5.30 -4.91
N PHE A 15 11.26 -4.49 -5.95
CA PHE A 15 10.32 -3.44 -6.28
C PHE A 15 9.46 -3.89 -7.45
N LEU A 16 8.14 -3.77 -7.28
CA LEU A 16 7.15 -4.09 -8.27
C LEU A 16 6.56 -2.79 -8.79
N ARG A 17 6.48 -2.64 -10.11
CA ARG A 17 5.70 -1.55 -10.70
C ARG A 17 4.30 -2.05 -11.02
N LEU A 18 3.30 -1.47 -10.39
CA LEU A 18 1.90 -1.85 -10.48
C LEU A 18 1.09 -0.70 -11.09
N LYS A 19 0.44 -0.93 -12.22
CA LYS A 19 -0.43 0.06 -12.84
C LYS A 19 -1.88 -0.18 -12.42
N ASN A 20 -2.49 0.77 -11.73
CA ASN A 20 -3.93 0.72 -11.48
C ASN A 20 -4.68 0.81 -12.83
N ILE A 21 -5.57 -0.14 -13.10
CA ILE A 21 -6.25 -0.23 -14.40
C ILE A 21 -7.34 0.84 -14.60
N GLU A 22 -7.83 1.44 -13.51
CA GLU A 22 -8.90 2.45 -13.51
C GLU A 22 -8.30 3.86 -13.53
N SER A 23 -7.39 4.18 -12.61
CA SER A 23 -6.78 5.52 -12.53
C SER A 23 -5.60 5.69 -13.49
N GLY A 24 -5.00 4.60 -13.97
CA GLY A 24 -3.79 4.62 -14.79
C GLY A 24 -2.51 4.94 -14.03
N ILE A 25 -2.60 5.21 -12.71
CA ILE A 25 -1.46 5.53 -11.84
C ILE A 25 -0.53 4.32 -11.77
N ILE A 26 0.77 4.56 -11.89
CA ILE A 26 1.81 3.55 -11.75
C ILE A 26 2.44 3.72 -10.37
N GLU A 27 2.39 2.65 -9.59
CA GLU A 27 2.96 2.58 -8.27
C GLU A 27 4.22 1.73 -8.23
N GLU A 28 5.26 2.24 -7.58
CA GLU A 28 6.42 1.45 -7.22
C GLU A 28 6.21 0.92 -5.79
N CYS A 29 6.10 -0.39 -5.65
CA CYS A 29 5.80 -1.05 -4.39
C CYS A 29 6.97 -1.95 -3.96
N PHE A 30 7.39 -1.79 -2.72
CA PHE A 30 8.32 -2.68 -2.05
C PHE A 30 7.64 -4.01 -1.69
N ASP A 31 8.33 -5.11 -1.94
CA ASP A 31 7.92 -6.48 -1.63
C ASP A 31 9.08 -7.27 -1.03
N ASP A 32 8.94 -7.63 0.25
CA ASP A 32 9.79 -8.52 1.03
C ASP A 32 9.04 -9.79 1.48
N SER A 33 7.91 -10.10 0.86
CA SER A 33 7.05 -11.23 1.27
C SER A 33 7.75 -12.58 1.25
N ALA A 34 8.68 -12.78 0.31
CA ALA A 34 9.47 -14.01 0.20
C ALA A 34 10.53 -14.17 1.30
N VAL A 35 10.89 -13.09 2.00
CA VAL A 35 11.83 -13.13 3.14
C VAL A 35 11.16 -13.70 4.39
N VAL A 36 9.85 -13.49 4.52
CA VAL A 36 9.11 -13.76 5.76
C VAL A 36 8.18 -14.97 5.68
N SER A 37 7.91 -15.51 4.49
CA SER A 37 7.03 -16.68 4.33
C SER A 37 7.17 -17.39 2.99
N ASP A 38 6.88 -18.70 2.97
CA ASP A 38 6.67 -19.47 1.74
C ASP A 38 5.35 -19.10 1.02
N LYS A 39 4.34 -18.62 1.77
CA LYS A 39 3.10 -18.08 1.20
C LYS A 39 3.29 -16.58 0.93
N ASN A 40 3.88 -16.27 -0.22
CA ASN A 40 4.33 -14.93 -0.60
C ASN A 40 3.81 -14.51 -2.00
N PHE A 41 4.27 -13.39 -2.52
CA PHE A 41 3.81 -12.81 -3.80
C PHE A 41 4.61 -13.30 -5.03
N ASN A 42 5.47 -14.31 -4.91
CA ASN A 42 6.29 -14.78 -6.04
C ASN A 42 5.48 -15.41 -7.19
N PHE A 43 4.19 -15.70 -6.97
CA PHE A 43 3.28 -16.17 -8.02
C PHE A 43 2.90 -15.07 -9.03
N MET A 44 3.14 -13.79 -8.71
CA MET A 44 2.82 -12.67 -9.60
C MET A 44 3.66 -12.70 -10.87
N LYS A 45 3.03 -12.40 -12.01
CA LYS A 45 3.67 -12.38 -13.34
C LYS A 45 3.42 -11.06 -14.05
N ILE A 46 4.40 -10.60 -14.81
CA ILE A 46 4.29 -9.39 -15.64
C ILE A 46 3.12 -9.55 -16.63
N ASN A 47 2.40 -8.45 -16.89
CA ASN A 47 1.18 -8.34 -17.71
C ASN A 47 -0.03 -9.14 -17.19
N GLN A 48 0.01 -9.61 -15.93
CA GLN A 48 -1.14 -10.17 -15.24
C GLN A 48 -1.76 -9.16 -14.28
N ARG A 49 -3.02 -9.39 -13.93
CA ARG A 49 -3.82 -8.47 -13.12
C ARG A 49 -4.17 -9.09 -11.77
N TYR A 50 -4.11 -8.27 -10.73
CA TYR A 50 -4.27 -8.69 -9.35
C TYR A 50 -5.08 -7.68 -8.54
N GLN A 51 -5.78 -8.15 -7.52
CA GLN A 51 -6.34 -7.29 -6.47
C GLN A 51 -5.25 -6.99 -5.44
N CYS A 52 -4.57 -5.86 -5.61
CA CYS A 52 -3.52 -5.43 -4.69
C CYS A 52 -4.06 -4.50 -3.62
N LYS A 53 -3.52 -4.61 -2.40
CA LYS A 53 -3.59 -3.56 -1.38
C LYS A 53 -2.21 -3.02 -1.11
N ILE A 54 -2.07 -1.70 -1.23
CA ILE A 54 -0.81 -0.98 -1.09
C ILE A 54 -0.85 -0.17 0.19
N LYS A 55 0.12 -0.41 1.08
CA LYS A 55 0.27 0.32 2.34
C LYS A 55 1.22 1.48 2.16
N LEU A 56 0.84 2.66 2.65
CA LEU A 56 1.74 3.81 2.75
C LEU A 56 2.53 3.72 4.05
N PHE A 57 3.86 3.71 3.94
CA PHE A 57 4.78 3.86 5.04
C PHE A 57 5.25 5.33 5.09
N GLY A 58 5.27 5.91 6.28
CA GLY A 58 5.53 7.33 6.46
C GLY A 58 4.87 7.90 7.71
N LYS A 59 4.52 9.19 7.65
CA LYS A 59 3.89 9.92 8.77
C LYS A 59 2.80 10.88 8.30
N ALA A 60 1.75 11.01 9.10
CA ALA A 60 0.78 12.08 8.95
C ALA A 60 1.36 13.41 9.47
N VAL A 61 1.02 14.51 8.81
CA VAL A 61 1.47 15.86 9.15
C VAL A 61 0.29 16.83 9.10
N ARG A 62 0.33 17.89 9.93
CA ARG A 62 -0.76 18.87 10.01
C ARG A 62 -0.79 19.83 8.82
N GLU A 63 0.38 20.14 8.27
CA GLU A 63 0.54 21.12 7.22
C GLU A 63 1.07 20.48 5.95
N LYS A 64 0.69 21.03 4.79
CA LYS A 64 1.16 20.58 3.49
C LYS A 64 2.67 20.84 3.39
N THR A 65 3.40 19.82 2.96
CA THR A 65 4.80 19.90 2.56
C THR A 65 4.94 19.55 1.09
N GLU A 66 6.11 19.83 0.50
CA GLU A 66 6.40 19.45 -0.90
C GLU A 66 6.24 17.95 -1.16
N ASN A 67 6.51 17.12 -0.14
CA ASN A 67 6.50 15.66 -0.24
C ASN A 67 5.26 15.01 0.39
N SER A 68 4.19 15.78 0.66
CA SER A 68 2.96 15.23 1.24
C SER A 68 1.81 15.19 0.26
N ALA A 69 1.06 14.10 0.28
CA ALA A 69 -0.21 13.97 -0.40
C ALA A 69 -1.38 14.20 0.56
N ILE A 70 -2.49 14.75 0.05
CA ILE A 70 -3.74 14.82 0.82
C ILE A 70 -4.43 13.46 0.77
N CYS A 71 -4.62 12.85 1.95
CA CYS A 71 -5.32 11.59 2.12
C CYS A 71 -6.75 11.89 2.57
N LYS A 72 -7.74 11.46 1.79
CA LYS A 72 -9.15 11.48 2.23
C LYS A 72 -9.49 10.14 2.84
N VAL A 73 -10.08 10.13 4.04
CA VAL A 73 -10.44 8.88 4.72
C VAL A 73 -11.69 8.28 4.11
N ILE A 74 -11.60 7.01 3.68
CA ILE A 74 -12.71 6.24 3.10
C ILE A 74 -13.28 5.26 4.13
N ASN A 75 -12.41 4.53 4.83
CA ASN A 75 -12.80 3.60 5.88
C ASN A 75 -11.82 3.69 7.06
N ARG A 76 -12.35 3.98 8.26
CA ARG A 76 -11.56 4.16 9.49
C ARG A 76 -11.11 2.85 10.13
N GLU A 77 -11.72 1.74 9.75
CA GLU A 77 -11.46 0.45 10.38
C GLU A 77 -11.65 -0.68 9.37
N ILE A 78 -10.53 -1.09 8.76
CA ILE A 78 -10.46 -2.29 7.94
C ILE A 78 -9.36 -3.20 8.45
N MET A 79 -9.63 -4.50 8.48
CA MET A 79 -8.64 -5.51 8.81
C MET A 79 -7.95 -6.00 7.54
N ILE A 80 -6.62 -6.01 7.55
CA ILE A 80 -5.81 -6.73 6.56
C ILE A 80 -4.97 -7.73 7.35
N GLY A 81 -5.21 -9.02 7.14
CA GLY A 81 -4.76 -10.05 8.08
C GLY A 81 -5.35 -9.78 9.47
N LYS A 82 -4.48 -9.64 10.47
CA LYS A 82 -4.84 -9.28 11.86
C LYS A 82 -4.45 -7.84 12.24
N LYS A 83 -4.04 -7.00 11.28
CA LYS A 83 -3.68 -5.59 11.57
C LYS A 83 -4.84 -4.64 11.21
N PRO A 84 -5.23 -3.73 12.13
CA PRO A 84 -6.17 -2.67 11.83
C PRO A 84 -5.50 -1.58 10.99
N MET A 85 -6.14 -1.27 9.87
CA MET A 85 -5.72 -0.27 8.90
C MET A 85 -6.83 0.75 8.68
N VAL A 86 -6.46 1.87 8.08
CA VAL A 86 -7.34 2.93 7.59
C VAL A 86 -7.17 2.98 6.09
N GLU A 87 -8.29 2.91 5.37
CA GLU A 87 -8.34 3.07 3.93
C GLU A 87 -8.48 4.55 3.60
N VAL A 88 -7.62 5.03 2.70
CA VAL A 88 -7.60 6.41 2.25
C VAL A 88 -7.57 6.49 0.73
N GLN A 89 -8.09 7.58 0.19
CA GLN A 89 -8.02 7.90 -1.23
C GLN A 89 -7.02 9.04 -1.49
N ILE A 90 -6.18 8.87 -2.51
CA ILE A 90 -5.26 9.89 -3.04
C ILE A 90 -5.37 9.85 -4.56
N ASP A 91 -5.63 10.99 -5.22
CA ASP A 91 -5.68 11.12 -6.69
C ASP A 91 -6.49 10.02 -7.42
N ASN A 92 -7.60 9.59 -6.82
CA ASN A 92 -8.50 8.51 -7.26
C ASN A 92 -8.01 7.07 -7.10
N ASP A 93 -6.93 6.83 -6.38
CA ASP A 93 -6.51 5.48 -5.99
C ASP A 93 -6.63 5.25 -4.48
N HIS A 94 -6.70 3.98 -4.08
CA HIS A 94 -6.97 3.54 -2.72
C HIS A 94 -5.71 2.97 -2.08
N TYR A 95 -5.40 3.45 -0.87
CA TYR A 95 -4.24 3.05 -0.11
C TYR A 95 -4.59 2.77 1.34
N TYR A 96 -3.66 2.13 2.04
CA TYR A 96 -3.87 1.72 3.43
C TYR A 96 -2.78 2.30 4.32
N ILE A 97 -3.18 2.83 5.47
CA ILE A 97 -2.26 3.32 6.50
C ILE A 97 -2.57 2.58 7.79
N ALA A 98 -1.53 2.16 8.54
CA ALA A 98 -1.75 1.55 9.84
C ALA A 98 -2.47 2.52 10.78
N LYS A 99 -3.53 2.06 11.45
CA LYS A 99 -4.36 2.91 12.34
C LYS A 99 -3.52 3.65 13.39
N LYS A 100 -2.49 2.98 13.93
CA LYS A 100 -1.54 3.58 14.88
C LYS A 100 -0.74 4.77 14.33
N THR A 101 -0.47 4.81 13.02
CA THR A 101 0.33 5.86 12.37
C THR A 101 -0.43 7.18 12.29
N ILE A 102 -1.76 7.14 12.29
CA ILE A 102 -2.62 8.32 12.18
C ILE A 102 -3.44 8.59 13.44
N LYS A 103 -3.02 8.06 14.60
CA LYS A 103 -3.77 8.18 15.86
C LYS A 103 -4.20 9.62 16.19
N ASP A 104 -3.35 10.61 15.90
CA ASP A 104 -3.59 12.02 16.21
C ASP A 104 -4.46 12.74 15.15
N PHE A 105 -4.78 12.04 14.07
CA PHE A 105 -5.58 12.49 12.92
C PHE A 105 -6.79 11.57 12.69
N PHE A 106 -7.05 10.64 13.62
CA PHE A 106 -7.98 9.53 13.40
C PHE A 106 -9.43 9.99 13.17
N ASN A 107 -9.80 11.14 13.72
CA ASN A 107 -11.13 11.73 13.56
C ASN A 107 -11.23 12.68 12.37
N ASP A 108 -10.11 13.01 11.73
CA ASP A 108 -10.09 13.95 10.61
C ASP A 108 -10.65 13.25 9.36
N GLU A 109 -11.44 13.97 8.55
CA GLU A 109 -11.92 13.47 7.26
C GLU A 109 -10.81 13.41 6.21
N SER A 110 -9.80 14.27 6.36
CA SER A 110 -8.61 14.26 5.52
C SER A 110 -7.40 14.79 6.28
N PHE A 111 -6.21 14.35 5.90
CA PHE A 111 -4.94 14.80 6.46
C PHE A 111 -3.84 14.75 5.41
N TYR A 112 -2.72 15.43 5.65
CA TYR A 112 -1.53 15.32 4.81
C TYR A 112 -0.67 14.14 5.26
N PHE A 113 -0.13 13.38 4.31
CA PHE A 113 0.75 12.25 4.59
C PHE A 113 2.04 12.32 3.79
N CYS A 114 3.17 12.30 4.48
CA CYS A 114 4.50 12.18 3.86
C CYS A 114 4.81 10.69 3.69
N CYS A 115 4.59 10.17 2.49
CA CYS A 115 4.91 8.78 2.16
C CYS A 115 6.41 8.64 1.84
N THR A 116 7.09 7.72 2.51
CA THR A 116 8.51 7.40 2.25
C THR A 116 8.69 6.08 1.53
N ARG A 117 7.71 5.16 1.62
CA ARG A 117 7.71 3.88 0.90
C ARG A 117 6.29 3.36 0.76
N LYS A 118 6.02 2.64 -0.33
CA LYS A 118 4.76 1.92 -0.54
C LYS A 118 5.05 0.44 -0.43
N ASP A 119 4.36 -0.26 0.46
CA ASP A 119 4.55 -1.70 0.68
C ASP A 119 3.38 -2.45 0.02
N LEU A 120 3.65 -3.48 -0.77
CA LEU A 120 2.61 -4.41 -1.20
C LEU A 120 2.25 -5.31 -0.03
N ILE A 121 0.99 -5.31 0.41
CA ILE A 121 0.60 -6.00 1.64
C ILE A 121 -0.48 -7.07 1.48
N GLN A 122 -1.16 -7.09 0.34
CA GLN A 122 -2.08 -8.15 -0.04
C GLN A 122 -2.16 -8.23 -1.56
N VAL A 123 -2.19 -9.44 -2.10
CA VAL A 123 -2.40 -9.74 -3.52
C VAL A 123 -3.44 -10.85 -3.59
N ASP A 124 -4.60 -10.55 -4.15
CA ASP A 124 -5.77 -11.43 -4.16
C ASP A 124 -6.11 -11.91 -2.73
N ASP A 125 -6.08 -13.23 -2.49
CA ASP A 125 -6.32 -13.86 -1.18
C ASP A 125 -5.04 -14.06 -0.34
N VAL A 126 -3.87 -13.68 -0.87
CA VAL A 126 -2.58 -13.80 -0.19
C VAL A 126 -2.27 -12.51 0.56
N VAL A 127 -2.15 -12.60 1.89
CA VAL A 127 -1.81 -11.48 2.77
C VAL A 127 -0.36 -11.60 3.23
N HIS A 128 0.36 -10.48 3.28
CA HIS A 128 1.75 -10.44 3.76
C HIS A 128 1.87 -10.97 5.19
N ALA A 129 2.86 -11.82 5.46
CA ALA A 129 2.98 -12.57 6.72
C ALA A 129 3.10 -11.67 7.98
N ASP A 130 3.78 -10.53 7.86
CA ASP A 130 3.90 -9.53 8.94
C ASP A 130 2.57 -8.93 9.42
N LEU A 131 1.49 -9.16 8.68
CA LEU A 131 0.16 -8.72 9.06
C LEU A 131 -0.60 -9.73 9.94
N PHE A 132 -0.01 -10.88 10.30
CA PHE A 132 -0.64 -11.88 11.18
C PHE A 132 -0.20 -11.82 12.65
#